data_AF-A0A3D4PAX7-F1
#
_entry.id   AF-A0A3D4PAX7-F1
#
_cell.length_a   1.000
_cell.length_b   1.000
_cell.length_c   1.000
_cell.angle_alpha   90.00
_cell.angle_beta   90.00
_cell.angle_gamma   90.00
#
_symmetry.space_group_name_H-M   'P 1'
#
loop_
_entity.id
_entity.type
_entity.pdbx_description
1 polymer ?
#
loop_
_entity_poly.entity_id
_entity_poly.type
_entity_poly.pdbx_seq_one_letter_code
_entity_poly.pdbx_strand_id
1 'polypeptide(L)' 'ENPLRGVNDDNLGPRFPDMSAPYDRELIETAKKAALKLQVPAQTGVFVAVPGPNLETRAEYRMLKAYGADCVGMST' A
#
# COMPACT_ATOMS: atom_id res chain seq x y z
N GLU A 1 4.87 0.60 -14.00
CA GLU A 1 6.23 1.18 -14.00
C GLU A 1 6.69 1.39 -12.56
N ASN A 2 8.00 1.57 -12.32
CA ASN A 2 8.56 1.78 -10.97
C ASN A 2 9.27 3.16 -10.93
N PRO A 3 9.00 4.01 -9.92
CA PRO A 3 9.56 5.37 -9.85
C PRO A 3 11.08 5.41 -9.69
N LEU A 4 11.71 4.31 -9.25
CA LEU A 4 13.16 4.23 -9.03
C LEU A 4 13.93 3.66 -10.25
N ARG A 5 13.25 3.45 -11.37
CA ARG A 5 13.90 3.02 -12.62
C ARG A 5 14.78 4.14 -13.17
N GLY A 6 16.06 3.85 -13.39
CA GLY A 6 17.05 4.82 -13.91
C GLY A 6 18.39 4.73 -13.19
N VAL A 7 19.25 5.73 -13.37
CA VAL A 7 20.49 5.90 -12.58
C VAL A 7 20.11 6.34 -11.17
N ASN A 8 20.74 5.75 -10.14
CA ASN A 8 20.50 6.13 -8.74
C ASN A 8 21.33 7.34 -8.35
N ASP A 9 20.73 8.28 -7.62
CA ASP A 9 21.46 9.33 -6.91
C ASP A 9 21.68 8.86 -5.46
N ASP A 10 22.93 8.56 -5.12
CA ASP A 10 23.30 8.02 -3.80
C ASP A 10 23.10 9.05 -2.67
N ASN A 11 22.87 10.33 -2.99
CA ASN A 11 22.51 11.34 -1.99
C ASN A 11 21.05 11.24 -1.52
N LEU A 12 20.15 10.64 -2.31
CA LEU A 12 18.73 10.48 -1.98
C LEU A 12 18.44 9.18 -1.23
N GLY A 13 19.18 8.12 -1.55
CA GLY A 13 18.95 6.82 -0.92
C GLY A 13 19.68 5.67 -1.62
N PRO A 14 19.54 4.44 -1.08
CA PRO A 14 20.22 3.27 -1.61
C PRO A 14 19.62 2.84 -2.95
N ARG A 15 20.45 2.22 -3.80
CA ARG A 15 20.01 1.64 -5.07
C ARG A 15 18.91 0.58 -4.91
N PHE A 16 18.94 -0.17 -3.82
CA PHE A 16 17.99 -1.24 -3.52
C PHE A 16 17.36 -0.99 -2.13
N PRO A 17 16.31 -0.18 -2.03
CA PRO A 17 15.63 0.07 -0.77
C PRO A 17 14.96 -1.21 -0.24
N ASP A 18 15.10 -1.46 1.06
CA ASP A 18 14.36 -2.54 1.73
C ASP A 18 12.88 -2.19 1.86
N MET A 19 12.01 -3.17 1.65
CA MET A 19 10.56 -3.03 1.70
C MET A 19 9.94 -4.02 2.71
N SER A 20 10.69 -4.47 3.72
CA SER A 20 10.18 -5.36 4.76
C SER A 20 9.20 -4.67 5.73
N ALA A 21 9.32 -3.33 5.87
CA ALA A 21 8.44 -2.49 6.67
C ALA A 21 8.22 -1.11 6.01
N PRO A 22 7.54 -1.05 4.85
CA PRO A 22 7.36 0.19 4.09
C PRO A 22 6.35 1.15 4.74
N TYR A 23 5.54 0.64 5.67
CA TYR A 23 4.63 1.42 6.50
C TYR A 23 5.11 1.35 7.96
N ASP A 24 5.27 2.51 8.58
CA ASP A 24 5.75 2.60 9.95
C ASP A 24 4.73 2.00 10.94
N ARG A 25 5.18 1.02 11.73
CA ARG A 25 4.30 0.28 12.65
C ARG A 25 3.83 1.14 13.82
N GLU A 26 4.64 2.09 14.28
CA GLU A 26 4.28 2.99 15.38
C GLU A 26 3.23 4.01 14.94
N LEU A 27 3.33 4.51 13.71
CA LEU A 27 2.31 5.38 13.11
C LEU A 27 0.98 4.65 12.93
N ILE A 28 1.01 3.40 12.45
CA ILE A 28 -0.20 2.56 12.34
C ILE A 28 -0.86 2.38 13.71
N GLU A 29 -0.09 2.05 14.75
CA GLU A 29 -0.63 1.88 16.10
C GLU A 29 -1.15 3.19 16.69
N THR A 30 -0.50 4.31 16.39
CA THR A 30 -0.96 5.65 16.78
C THR A 30 -2.31 5.97 16.12
N ALA A 31 -2.45 5.70 14.82
CA ALA A 31 -3.69 5.90 14.09
C ALA A 31 -4.83 5.02 14.63
N LYS A 32 -4.56 3.73 14.92
CA LYS A 32 -5.55 2.81 15.52
C LYS A 32 -6.03 3.30 16.89
N LYS A 33 -5.12 3.78 17.74
CA LYS A 33 -5.46 4.36 19.05
C LYS A 33 -6.32 5.61 18.90
N ALA A 34 -6.01 6.48 17.93
CA ALA A 34 -6.81 7.67 17.66
C ALA A 34 -8.22 7.31 17.17
N ALA A 35 -8.33 6.38 16.23
CA ALA A 35 -9.61 5.88 15.71
C ALA A 35 -10.49 5.31 16.83
N LEU A 36 -9.91 4.49 17.72
CA LEU A 36 -10.62 3.94 18.87
C LEU A 36 -11.17 5.03 19.81
N LYS A 37 -10.35 6.05 20.13
CA LYS A 37 -10.78 7.18 20.98
C LYS A 37 -11.93 7.97 20.37
N LEU A 38 -11.93 8.11 19.04
CA LEU A 38 -12.97 8.81 18.29
C LEU A 38 -14.16 7.91 17.94
N GLN A 39 -14.13 6.64 18.34
CA GLN A 39 -15.13 5.63 17.97
C GLN A 39 -15.33 5.52 16.44
N VAL A 40 -14.26 5.74 15.68
CA VAL A 40 -14.24 5.58 14.22
C VAL A 40 -13.78 4.16 13.88
N PRO A 41 -14.56 3.38 13.12
CA PRO A 41 -14.11 2.07 12.64
C PRO A 41 -12.89 2.22 11.73
N ALA A 42 -11.78 1.60 12.10
CA ALA A 42 -10.55 1.55 11.31
C ALA A 42 -10.11 0.09 11.12
N GLN A 43 -9.63 -0.22 9.91
CA GLN A 43 -9.14 -1.54 9.54
C GLN A 43 -7.71 -1.41 9.02
N THR A 44 -6.92 -2.47 9.21
CA THR A 44 -5.60 -2.62 8.59
C THR A 44 -5.67 -3.73 7.55
N GLY A 45 -4.98 -3.56 6.43
CA GLY A 45 -4.97 -4.56 5.37
C GLY A 45 -3.88 -4.31 4.34
N VAL A 46 -3.87 -5.14 3.30
CA VAL A 46 -2.94 -5.09 2.18
C VAL A 46 -3.54 -4.29 1.02
N PHE A 47 -2.82 -3.26 0.59
CA PHE A 47 -3.18 -2.46 -0.58
C PHE A 47 -2.48 -2.97 -1.83
N VAL A 48 -3.22 -3.10 -2.93
CA VAL A 48 -2.67 -3.38 -4.27
C VAL A 48 -2.88 -2.20 -5.21
N ALA A 49 -1.79 -1.73 -5.82
CA ALA A 49 -1.81 -0.67 -6.82
C ALA A 49 -1.95 -1.27 -8.22
N VAL A 50 -2.92 -0.80 -9.00
CA VAL A 50 -3.10 -1.12 -10.41
C VAL A 50 -3.10 0.16 -11.26
N PRO A 51 -2.77 0.12 -12.55
CA PRO A 51 -2.65 1.35 -13.35
C PRO A 51 -3.98 2.06 -13.62
N GLY A 52 -5.11 1.36 -13.68
CA GLY A 52 -6.38 1.94 -14.14
C GLY A 52 -6.34 2.40 -15.62
N PRO A 53 -7.29 3.24 -16.09
CA PRO A 53 -8.38 3.88 -15.34
C PRO A 53 -9.67 3.04 -15.26
N ASN A 54 -9.73 1.91 -15.97
CA ASN A 54 -10.88 1.00 -15.87
C ASN A 54 -10.89 0.37 -14.48
N LEU A 55 -12.09 0.20 -13.92
CA LEU A 55 -12.27 -0.65 -12.76
C LEU A 55 -11.97 -2.11 -13.10
N GLU A 56 -11.72 -2.88 -12.07
CA GLU A 56 -11.42 -4.30 -12.18
C GLU A 56 -12.69 -5.08 -12.54
N THR A 57 -12.54 -6.08 -13.37
CA THR A 57 -13.57 -7.08 -13.64
C THR A 57 -13.78 -7.98 -12.41
N ARG A 58 -14.90 -8.70 -12.38
CA ARG A 58 -15.18 -9.68 -11.32
C ARG A 58 -14.11 -10.76 -11.19
N ALA A 59 -13.47 -11.15 -12.30
CA ALA A 59 -12.41 -12.14 -12.28
C ALA A 59 -11.14 -11.56 -11.65
N GLU A 60 -10.79 -10.32 -11.98
CA GLU A 60 -9.65 -9.60 -11.38
C GLU A 60 -9.86 -9.36 -9.89
N TYR A 61 -11.05 -8.97 -9.43
CA TYR A 61 -11.32 -8.87 -7.97
C TYR A 61 -11.07 -10.19 -7.23
N ARG A 62 -11.49 -11.33 -7.80
CA ARG A 62 -11.25 -12.66 -7.20
C ARG A 62 -9.76 -12.99 -7.19
N MET A 63 -9.04 -12.66 -8.26
CA MET A 63 -7.60 -12.84 -8.34
C MET A 63 -6.87 -12.00 -7.28
N LEU A 64 -7.16 -10.70 -7.19
CA LEU A 64 -6.52 -9.79 -6.22
C LEU A 64 -6.80 -10.24 -4.77
N LYS A 65 -8.03 -10.64 -4.48
CA LYS A 65 -8.38 -11.21 -3.18
C LYS A 65 -7.64 -12.52 -2.89
N ALA A 66 -7.50 -13.40 -3.90
CA ALA A 66 -6.73 -14.64 -3.75
C ALA A 66 -5.23 -14.39 -3.53
N TYR A 67 -4.70 -13.25 -4.01
CA TYR A 67 -3.34 -12.79 -3.74
C TYR A 67 -3.19 -12.02 -2.42
N GLY A 68 -4.28 -11.90 -1.64
CA GLY A 68 -4.25 -11.33 -0.30
C GLY A 68 -4.47 -9.83 -0.22
N ALA A 69 -4.96 -9.18 -1.30
CA ALA A 69 -5.33 -7.77 -1.24
C ALA A 69 -6.65 -7.58 -0.47
N ASP A 70 -6.66 -6.61 0.45
CA ASP A 70 -7.86 -6.15 1.17
C ASP A 70 -8.48 -4.92 0.49
N CYS A 71 -7.67 -4.13 -0.21
CA CYS A 71 -8.10 -2.99 -1.00
C CYS A 71 -7.27 -2.84 -2.29
N VAL A 72 -7.90 -2.31 -3.35
CA VAL A 72 -7.27 -2.00 -4.64
C VAL A 72 -7.50 -0.53 -4.96
N GLY A 73 -6.48 0.12 -5.53
CA GLY A 73 -6.57 1.50 -6.00
C GLY A 73 -5.59 1.79 -7.12
N MET A 74 -5.69 3.00 -7.66
CA MET A 74 -4.93 3.45 -8.85
C MET A 74 -3.85 4.48 -8.52
N SER A 75 -3.59 4.73 -7.23
CA SER A 75 -2.56 5.62 -6.68
C SER A 75 -2.31 5.31 -5.21
N THR A 76 -1.24 5.89 -4.65
CA THR A 76 -0.92 6.15 -3.23
C THR A 76 0.35 6.98 -3.24
#